data_AF-A0A1V5RTU9-F1
#
_entry.id   AF-A0A1V5RTU9-F1
#
_cell.length_a   1.000
_cell.length_b   1.000
_cell.length_c   1.000
_cell.angle_alpha   90.00
_cell.angle_beta   90.00
_cell.angle_gamma   90.00
#
_symmetry.space_group_name_H-M   'P 1'
#
loop_
_entity.id
_entity.type
_entity.pdbx_description
1 polymer ?
#
loop_
_entity_poly.entity_id
_entity_poly.type
_entity_poly.pdbx_seq_one_letter_code
_entity_poly.pdbx_strand_id
1 'polypeptide(L)'
;MTVIERGRIKGKSIVFTKPLGFPDGTEVNVRVEAAETTDKEESALDAFANLPFFGMWADRPEMEDGPRWVQEERATWQTRSTQQD
;
A
#
# COMPACT_ATOMS: atom_id res chain seq x y z
N MET A 1 17.33 -12.36 24.07
CA MET A 1 18.02 -11.12 23.66
C MET A 1 17.44 -10.72 22.31
N THR A 2 16.96 -9.48 22.18
CA THR A 2 16.33 -8.99 20.93
C THR A 2 17.26 -7.97 20.31
N VAL A 3 17.77 -8.26 19.11
CA VAL A 3 18.62 -7.35 18.34
C VAL A 3 17.78 -6.83 17.17
N ILE A 4 17.66 -5.51 17.05
CA ILE A 4 16.91 -4.86 15.97
C ILE A 4 17.94 -4.24 15.03
N GLU A 5 18.01 -4.76 13.81
CA GLU A 5 18.92 -4.27 12.78
C GLU A 5 18.16 -3.98 11.49
N ARG A 6 18.55 -2.91 10.81
CA ARG A 6 17.94 -2.51 9.55
C ARG A 6 18.66 -3.17 8.38
N GLY A 7 17.97 -4.11 7.73
CA GLY A 7 18.38 -4.70 6.47
C GLY A 7 17.54 -4.15 5.31
N ARG A 8 18.10 -4.12 4.10
CA ARG A 8 17.34 -3.88 2.88
C ARG A 8 17.09 -5.21 2.17
N ILE A 9 15.90 -5.37 1.60
CA ILE A 9 15.63 -6.49 0.70
C ILE A 9 16.32 -6.22 -0.64
N LYS A 10 17.16 -7.14 -1.10
CA LYS A 10 17.70 -7.15 -2.46
C LYS A 10 17.39 -8.50 -3.09
N GLY A 11 16.53 -8.49 -4.12
CA GLY A 11 15.99 -9.71 -4.71
C GLY A 11 15.11 -10.46 -3.70
N LYS A 12 15.65 -11.52 -3.08
CA LYS A 12 14.96 -12.37 -2.09
C LYS A 12 15.75 -12.53 -0.78
N SER A 13 16.78 -11.72 -0.58
CA SER A 13 17.66 -11.80 0.59
C SER A 13 17.62 -10.49 1.38
N ILE A 14 17.66 -10.59 2.71
CA ILE A 14 17.86 -9.45 3.60
C ILE A 14 19.37 -9.15 3.65
N VAL A 15 19.75 -7.96 3.23
CA VAL A 15 21.15 -7.50 3.25
C VAL A 15 21.30 -6.46 4.35
N PHE A 16 22.08 -6.80 5.38
CA PHE A 16 22.44 -5.89 6.45
C PHE A 16 23.64 -5.03 6.07
N THR A 17 23.68 -3.79 6.55
CA THR A 17 24.80 -2.87 6.28
C THR A 17 26.07 -3.31 7.01
N LYS A 18 25.92 -3.98 8.16
CA LYS A 18 27.01 -4.51 8.96
C LYS A 18 26.76 -6.01 9.23
N PRO A 19 27.81 -6.84 9.31
CA PRO A 19 27.68 -8.22 9.72
C PRO A 19 27.04 -8.32 11.11
N LEU A 20 26.15 -9.30 11.28
CA LEU A 20 25.57 -9.60 12.58
C LEU A 20 26.60 -10.39 13.41
N GLY A 21 26.82 -9.99 14.66
CA GLY A 21 27.82 -10.59 15.56
C GLY A 21 27.38 -11.91 16.20
N PHE A 22 26.65 -12.77 15.48
CA PHE A 22 26.20 -14.06 16.01
C PHE A 22 27.23 -15.17 15.73
N PRO A 23 27.46 -16.08 16.68
CA PRO A 23 28.29 -17.27 16.44
C PRO A 23 27.74 -18.15 15.32
N ASP A 24 28.62 -18.92 14.67
CA ASP A 24 28.22 -19.90 13.67
C ASP A 24 27.23 -20.93 14.24
N GLY A 25 26.19 -21.26 13.46
CA GLY A 25 25.13 -22.18 13.86
C GLY A 25 24.02 -21.57 14.73
N THR A 26 24.02 -20.25 14.94
CA THR A 26 22.94 -19.58 15.66
C THR A 26 21.63 -19.59 14.85
N GLU A 27 20.57 -20.19 15.39
CA GLU A 27 19.21 -20.07 14.85
C GLU A 27 18.59 -18.72 15.23
N VAL A 28 17.95 -18.05 14.28
CA VAL A 28 17.35 -16.72 14.48
C VAL A 28 15.91 -16.67 14.01
N ASN A 29 15.05 -16.00 14.79
CA ASN A 29 13.69 -15.66 14.40
C ASN A 29 13.68 -14.25 13.77
N VAL A 30 13.16 -14.13 12.55
CA VAL A 30 13.13 -12.85 11.83
C VAL A 30 11.74 -12.22 11.94
N ARG A 31 11.66 -11.02 12.53
CA ARG A 31 10.47 -10.17 12.49
C ARG A 31 10.70 -9.07 11.47
N VAL A 32 9.89 -9.04 10.42
CA VAL A 32 9.95 -8.00 9.39
C VAL A 32 8.86 -6.98 9.68
N GLU A 33 9.26 -5.75 9.95
CA GLU A 33 8.38 -4.60 10.00
C GLU A 33 8.64 -3.78 8.74
N ALA A 34 7.60 -3.42 8.01
CA ALA A 34 7.73 -2.52 6.88
C ALA A 34 8.27 -1.19 7.42
N ALA A 35 9.47 -0.81 7.01
CA ALA A 35 9.94 0.54 7.27
C ALA A 35 9.01 1.47 6.49
N GLU A 36 8.28 2.33 7.18
CA GLU A 36 7.56 3.43 6.54
C GLU A 36 8.57 4.16 5.66
N THR A 37 8.44 3.99 4.35
CA THR A 37 9.18 4.77 3.39
C THR A 37 8.79 6.22 3.64
N THR A 38 9.72 7.00 4.17
CA THR A 38 9.63 8.48 4.14
C THR A 38 9.86 9.00 2.72
N ASP A 39 9.71 8.15 1.71
CA ASP A 39 9.26 8.62 0.42
C ASP A 39 7.77 8.85 0.62
N LYS A 40 7.40 10.11 0.88
CA LYS A 40 6.17 10.65 0.32
C LYS A 40 6.30 10.49 -1.20
N GLU A 41 6.13 9.26 -1.69
CA GLU A 41 5.45 9.07 -2.94
C GLU A 41 4.10 9.72 -2.67
N GLU A 42 3.97 10.97 -3.13
CA GLU A 42 2.67 11.57 -3.40
C GLU A 42 1.85 10.43 -4.00
N SER A 43 0.84 9.96 -3.24
CA SER A 43 0.29 8.64 -3.55
C SER A 43 -0.13 8.69 -5.02
N ALA A 44 0.06 7.62 -5.78
CA ALA A 44 -0.30 7.65 -7.21
C ALA A 44 -1.76 8.14 -7.41
N LEU A 45 -2.60 7.99 -6.37
CA LEU A 45 -3.94 8.55 -6.26
C LEU A 45 -3.96 10.08 -6.09
N ASP A 46 -3.10 10.66 -5.25
CA ASP A 46 -2.98 12.12 -5.10
C ASP A 46 -2.44 12.77 -6.38
N ALA A 47 -1.42 12.19 -7.01
CA ALA A 47 -0.89 12.67 -8.28
C ALA A 47 -1.93 12.57 -9.41
N PHE A 48 -2.73 11.51 -9.43
CA PHE A 48 -3.84 11.32 -10.37
C PHE A 48 -5.00 12.29 -10.11
N ALA A 49 -5.33 12.53 -8.84
CA ALA A 49 -6.41 13.43 -8.44
C ALA A 49 -6.10 14.91 -8.73
N ASN A 50 -4.81 15.26 -8.83
CA ASN A 50 -4.34 16.60 -9.18
C ASN A 50 -4.22 16.84 -10.70
N LEU A 51 -4.58 15.86 -11.55
CA LEU A 51 -4.59 16.07 -12.99
C LEU A 51 -5.71 17.05 -13.39
N PRO A 52 -5.46 17.97 -14.35
CA PRO A 52 -6.38 19.06 -14.68
C PRO A 52 -7.74 18.61 -15.25
N PHE A 53 -7.87 17.32 -15.59
CA PHE A 53 -9.12 16.73 -16.05
C PHE A 53 -9.84 15.93 -14.96
N PHE A 54 -9.17 15.61 -13.86
CA PHE A 54 -9.79 14.96 -12.73
C PHE A 54 -10.72 15.97 -12.05
N GLY A 55 -12.01 15.63 -11.93
CA GLY A 55 -13.02 16.57 -11.43
C GLY A 55 -13.52 17.62 -12.44
N MET A 56 -13.15 17.57 -13.72
CA MET A 56 -13.66 18.49 -14.77
C MET A 56 -15.20 18.50 -14.89
N TRP A 57 -15.84 17.46 -14.38
CA TRP A 57 -17.29 17.28 -14.42
C TRP A 57 -17.95 17.43 -13.04
N ALA A 58 -17.19 17.69 -11.97
CA ALA A 58 -17.69 17.72 -10.60
C ALA A 58 -18.73 18.84 -10.38
N ASP A 59 -18.57 19.99 -11.04
CA ASP A 59 -19.47 21.14 -10.91
C ASP A 59 -20.64 21.11 -11.89
N ARG A 60 -20.79 20.05 -12.68
CA ARG A 60 -21.89 19.94 -13.66
C ARG A 60 -23.15 19.42 -12.97
N PRO A 61 -24.32 20.06 -13.15
CA PRO A 61 -25.59 19.60 -12.56
C PRO A 61 -25.91 18.14 -12.91
N GLU A 62 -25.51 17.67 -14.10
CA GLU A 62 -25.71 16.30 -14.54
C GLU A 62 -24.90 15.26 -13.76
N MET A 63 -23.88 15.68 -13.00
CA MET A 63 -23.05 14.82 -12.15
C MET A 63 -23.47 14.82 -10.68
N GLU A 64 -24.52 15.57 -10.30
CA GLU A 64 -25.00 15.66 -8.91
C GLU A 64 -25.37 14.27 -8.33
N ASP A 65 -25.95 13.41 -9.17
CA ASP A 65 -26.31 12.03 -8.80
C ASP A 65 -25.15 11.02 -8.97
N GLY A 66 -24.02 11.43 -9.53
CA GLY A 66 -22.88 10.56 -9.82
C GLY A 66 -22.35 9.80 -8.61
N PRO A 67 -22.09 10.46 -7.46
CA PRO A 67 -21.63 9.78 -6.25
C PRO A 67 -22.59 8.69 -5.75
N ARG A 68 -23.91 8.94 -5.84
CA ARG A 68 -24.95 7.98 -5.47
C ARG A 68 -24.93 6.77 -6.39
N TRP A 69 -24.84 6.99 -7.70
CA TRP A 69 -24.72 5.91 -8.69
C TRP A 69 -23.46 5.05 -8.46
N VAL A 70 -22.30 5.66 -8.20
CA VAL A 70 -21.05 4.93 -7.89
C VAL A 70 -21.19 4.06 -6.64
N GLN A 71 -21.93 4.54 -5.63
CA GLN A 71 -22.18 3.80 -4.39
C GLN A 71 -23.07 2.58 -4.62
N GLU A 72 -24.13 2.72 -5.41
CA GLU A 72 -25.04 1.62 -5.80
C GLU A 72 -24.30 0.54 -6.62
N GLU A 73 -23.46 0.95 -7.56
CA GLU A 73 -22.61 0.01 -8.31
C GLU A 73 -21.64 -0.72 -7.39
N ARG A 74 -20.94 0.00 -6.50
CA ARG A 74 -20.00 -0.62 -5.56
C ARG A 74 -20.69 -1.67 -4.68
N ALA A 75 -21.89 -1.39 -4.19
CA ALA A 75 -22.66 -2.33 -3.39
C ALA A 75 -23.01 -3.60 -4.19
N THR A 76 -23.32 -3.45 -5.47
CA THR A 76 -23.58 -4.57 -6.39
C THR A 76 -22.35 -5.44 -6.59
N TRP A 77 -21.17 -4.84 -6.84
CA TRP A 77 -19.91 -5.57 -6.99
C TRP A 77 -19.48 -6.28 -5.70
N GLN A 78 -19.61 -5.62 -4.55
CA GLN A 78 -19.31 -6.23 -3.25
C GLN A 78 -20.22 -7.44 -2.97
N THR A 79 -21.50 -7.35 -3.33
CA THR A 79 -22.43 -8.47 -3.16
C THR A 79 -22.05 -9.66 -4.04
N ARG A 80 -21.64 -9.43 -5.30
CA ARG A 80 -21.14 -10.48 -6.20
C ARG A 80 -19.88 -11.17 -5.67
N SER A 81 -18.91 -10.41 -5.14
CA SER A 81 -17.69 -10.99 -4.59
C SER A 81 -17.94 -11.83 -3.32
N THR A 82 -19.03 -11.57 -2.61
CA THR A 82 -19.37 -12.30 -1.37
C THR A 82 -20.21 -13.56 -1.64
N GLN A 83 -20.73 -13.74 -2.86
CA GLN A 83 -21.47 -14.95 -3.28
C GLN A 83 -20.57 -15.99 -3.96
N GLN A 84 -19.26 -15.74 -4.06
CA GLN A 84 -18.32 -16.59 -4.76
C GLN A 84 -17.46 -17.48 -3.84
N ASP A 85 -17.83 -17.55 -2.55
CA ASP A 85 -17.37 -18.53 -1.56
C ASP A 85 -18.47 -19.60 -1.31
#